data_AF-A0A674KD44-F1
#
_entry.id   AF-A0A674KD44-F1
#
_cell.length_a   1.000
_cell.length_b   1.000
_cell.length_c   1.000
_cell.angle_alpha   90.00
_cell.angle_beta   90.00
_cell.angle_gamma   90.00
#
_symmetry.space_group_name_H-M   'P 1'
#
loop_
_entity.id
_entity.type
_entity.pdbx_description
1 polymer ?
#
loop_
_entity_poly.entity_id
_entity_poly.type
_entity_poly.pdbx_seq_one_letter_code
_entity_poly.pdbx_strand_id
1 'polypeptide(L)'
;MRMADFWLTEKDLIHKLFKLLAPRFQSHSGNYTRLLQIPNRENLDRAKMAVIEYKGNPFPPLIVLHRANEKTLLNQLLKGYREDILKTRATQVPEGAAASLHSGTAV
;
A
#
# COMPACT_ATOMS: atom_id res chain seq x y z
N MET A 1 26.16 -18.41 -4.60
CA MET A 1 24.67 -18.38 -4.62
C MET A 1 24.07 -19.61 -3.93
N ARG A 2 24.60 -20.03 -2.77
CA ARG A 2 24.24 -21.31 -2.13
C ARG A 2 22.78 -21.35 -1.65
N MET A 3 22.22 -20.23 -1.21
CA MET A 3 20.82 -20.16 -0.77
C MET A 3 19.83 -20.39 -1.91
N ALA A 4 19.98 -19.67 -3.03
CA ALA A 4 19.06 -19.82 -4.17
C ALA A 4 19.15 -21.24 -4.75
N ASP A 5 20.37 -21.80 -4.80
CA ASP A 5 20.60 -23.17 -5.24
C ASP A 5 19.98 -24.21 -4.29
N PHE A 6 19.94 -23.93 -2.99
CA PHE A 6 19.28 -24.82 -2.02
C PHE A 6 17.74 -24.80 -2.15
N TRP A 7 17.14 -23.60 -2.27
CA TRP A 7 15.66 -23.45 -2.28
C TRP A 7 15.01 -23.74 -3.63
N LEU A 8 15.73 -23.56 -4.75
CA LEU A 8 15.23 -23.82 -6.09
C LEU A 8 15.73 -25.18 -6.57
N THR A 9 14.81 -26.14 -6.65
CA THR A 9 15.05 -27.47 -7.20
C THR A 9 15.38 -27.39 -8.69
N GLU A 10 14.57 -26.63 -9.43
CA GLU A 10 14.77 -26.31 -10.85
C GLU A 10 15.81 -25.19 -11.01
N LYS A 11 16.94 -25.51 -11.66
CA LYS A 11 18.13 -24.65 -11.70
C LYS A 11 18.05 -23.51 -12.72
N ASP A 12 17.22 -23.65 -13.73
CA ASP A 12 16.88 -22.59 -14.69
C ASP A 12 16.15 -21.41 -14.03
N LEU A 13 15.36 -21.67 -12.98
CA LEU A 13 14.67 -20.62 -12.21
C LEU A 13 15.63 -19.66 -11.49
N ILE A 14 16.88 -20.07 -11.22
CA ILE A 14 17.88 -19.20 -10.62
C ILE A 14 18.16 -18.00 -11.53
N HIS A 15 18.26 -18.23 -12.85
CA HIS A 15 18.43 -17.14 -13.81
C HIS A 15 17.24 -16.17 -13.77
N LYS A 16 16.01 -16.72 -13.77
CA LYS A 16 14.77 -15.93 -13.68
C LYS A 16 14.68 -15.12 -12.38
N LEU A 17 15.13 -15.67 -11.26
CA LEU A 17 15.16 -14.99 -9.97
C LEU A 17 16.02 -13.71 -10.02
N PHE A 18 17.26 -13.82 -10.50
CA PHE A 18 18.20 -12.71 -10.46
C PHE A 18 18.08 -11.74 -11.63
N LYS A 19 17.62 -12.19 -12.80
CA LYS A 19 17.54 -11.34 -14.00
C LYS A 19 16.15 -10.74 -14.23
N LEU A 20 15.09 -11.38 -13.76
CA LEU A 20 13.72 -10.88 -13.94
C LEU A 20 13.12 -10.41 -12.61
N LEU A 21 13.07 -11.27 -11.59
CA LEU A 21 12.34 -10.97 -10.35
C LEU A 21 13.07 -9.90 -9.50
N ALA A 22 14.38 -10.01 -9.30
CA ALA A 22 15.13 -9.05 -8.49
C ALA A 22 15.08 -7.61 -9.07
N PRO A 23 15.33 -7.38 -10.38
CA PRO A 23 15.20 -6.04 -10.96
C PRO A 23 13.76 -5.51 -10.93
N ARG A 24 12.75 -6.37 -11.14
CA ARG A 24 11.33 -5.99 -11.07
C ARG A 24 10.96 -5.35 -9.74
N PHE A 25 11.54 -5.83 -8.65
CA PHE A 25 11.24 -5.36 -7.30
C PHE A 25 12.28 -4.40 -6.73
N GLN A 26 13.18 -3.85 -7.55
CA GLN A 26 14.25 -2.96 -7.08
C GLN A 26 13.73 -1.70 -6.37
N SER A 27 12.59 -1.15 -6.82
CA SER A 27 11.93 0.00 -6.18
C SER A 27 11.10 -0.37 -4.95
N HIS A 28 10.89 -1.66 -4.68
CA HIS A 28 10.02 -2.13 -3.62
C HIS A 28 10.86 -2.48 -2.38
N SER A 29 10.66 -1.73 -1.29
CA SER A 29 11.27 -2.04 0.01
C SER A 29 10.66 -3.27 0.70
N GLY A 30 9.54 -3.79 0.18
CA GLY A 30 8.86 -4.96 0.70
C GLY A 30 7.55 -5.24 -0.04
N ASN A 31 6.72 -6.15 0.49
CA ASN A 31 5.42 -6.51 -0.07
C ASN A 31 5.47 -7.02 -1.53
N TYR A 32 6.35 -7.99 -1.80
CA TYR A 32 6.56 -8.57 -3.14
C TYR A 32 5.41 -9.45 -3.62
N THR A 33 4.72 -10.08 -2.67
CA THR A 33 3.63 -11.01 -2.95
C THR A 33 2.27 -10.42 -2.55
N ARG A 34 1.22 -10.95 -3.17
CA ARG A 34 -0.17 -10.79 -2.75
C ARG A 34 -0.72 -12.16 -2.40
N LEU A 35 -1.41 -12.26 -1.27
CA LEU A 35 -2.09 -13.47 -0.83
C LEU A 35 -3.59 -13.17 -0.77
N LEU A 36 -4.40 -13.99 -1.43
CA LEU A 36 -5.86 -13.89 -1.43
C LEU A 36 -6.46 -15.22 -0.99
N GLN A 37 -7.39 -15.18 -0.05
CA GLN A 37 -8.16 -16.36 0.33
C GLN A 37 -9.18 -16.68 -0.76
N ILE A 38 -9.29 -17.95 -1.11
CA ILE A 38 -10.31 -18.47 -2.03
C ILE A 38 -11.24 -19.42 -1.28
N PRO A 39 -12.40 -19.79 -1.86
CA PRO A 39 -13.28 -20.79 -1.27
C PRO A 39 -12.53 -22.08 -0.93
N ASN A 40 -13.04 -22.79 0.07
CA ASN A 40 -12.45 -24.05 0.49
C ASN A 40 -12.48 -25.07 -0.65
N ARG A 41 -11.48 -25.95 -0.68
CA ARG A 41 -11.37 -27.00 -1.69
C ARG A 41 -12.61 -27.90 -1.66
N GLU A 42 -13.32 -28.00 -2.79
CA GLU A 42 -14.60 -28.73 -2.85
C GLU A 42 -14.42 -30.26 -2.78
N ASN A 43 -13.33 -30.78 -3.33
CA ASN A 43 -13.28 -32.19 -3.76
C ASN A 43 -12.74 -33.20 -2.74
N LEU A 44 -12.46 -32.82 -1.48
CA LEU A 44 -11.96 -33.81 -0.50
C LEU A 44 -12.18 -33.43 0.98
N ASP A 45 -11.40 -32.46 1.48
CA ASP A 45 -11.23 -32.20 2.91
C ASP A 45 -11.74 -30.83 3.35
N ARG A 46 -12.33 -30.07 2.42
CA ARG A 46 -12.78 -28.69 2.66
C ARG A 46 -11.68 -27.81 3.25
N ALA A 47 -10.41 -28.07 2.90
CA ALA A 47 -9.29 -27.27 3.37
C ALA A 47 -9.44 -25.80 2.98
N LYS A 48 -8.98 -24.91 3.86
CA LYS A 48 -8.87 -23.47 3.58
C LYS A 48 -7.77 -23.25 2.56
N MET A 49 -8.11 -22.58 1.47
CA MET A 49 -7.20 -22.37 0.34
C MET A 49 -6.89 -20.89 0.15
N ALA A 50 -5.72 -20.62 -0.46
CA ALA A 50 -5.32 -19.27 -0.85
C ALA A 50 -4.52 -19.29 -2.15
N VAL A 51 -4.55 -18.17 -2.86
CA VAL A 51 -3.72 -17.90 -4.04
C VAL A 51 -2.64 -16.91 -3.64
N ILE A 52 -1.39 -17.25 -3.95
CA ILE A 52 -0.24 -16.34 -3.79
C ILE A 52 0.31 -15.96 -5.17
N GLU A 53 0.55 -14.67 -5.39
CA GLU A 53 1.11 -14.17 -6.63
C GLU A 53 2.22 -13.15 -6.37
N TYR A 54 3.19 -13.08 -7.29
CA TYR A 54 4.11 -11.93 -7.35
C TYR A 54 3.41 -10.73 -7.99
N LYS A 55 3.58 -9.55 -7.40
CA LYS A 55 3.04 -8.31 -7.98
C LYS A 55 3.69 -7.99 -9.33
N GLY A 56 2.92 -7.38 -10.22
CA GLY A 56 3.37 -7.02 -11.56
C GLY A 56 3.67 -8.23 -12.45
N ASN A 57 3.02 -9.37 -12.19
CA ASN A 57 3.04 -10.50 -13.12
C ASN A 57 2.21 -10.16 -14.39
N PRO A 58 2.44 -10.85 -15.53
CA PRO A 58 1.75 -10.57 -16.79
C PRO A 58 0.39 -11.28 -16.92
N PHE A 59 -0.10 -11.90 -15.84
CA PHE A 59 -1.36 -12.65 -15.87
C PHE A 59 -2.55 -11.72 -15.64
N PRO A 60 -3.78 -12.14 -16.02
CA PRO A 60 -4.98 -11.37 -15.72
C PRO A 60 -5.07 -11.04 -14.21
N PRO A 61 -5.41 -9.78 -13.85
CA PRO A 61 -5.47 -9.39 -12.45
C PRO A 61 -6.57 -10.16 -11.71
N LEU A 62 -6.24 -10.71 -10.54
CA LEU A 62 -7.23 -11.34 -9.67
C LEU A 62 -8.28 -10.31 -9.21
N ILE A 63 -9.53 -10.75 -9.04
CA ILE A 63 -10.64 -9.90 -8.57
C ILE A 63 -10.25 -9.31 -7.21
N VAL A 64 -9.95 -8.02 -7.18
CA VAL A 64 -9.59 -7.30 -5.97
C VAL A 64 -10.87 -6.84 -5.28
N LEU A 65 -10.92 -6.95 -3.95
CA LEU A 65 -11.92 -6.26 -3.14
C LEU A 65 -11.75 -4.75 -3.36
N HIS A 66 -12.69 -4.15 -4.06
CA HIS A 66 -12.69 -2.71 -4.27
C HIS A 66 -13.16 -2.02 -3.00
N ARG A 67 -12.47 -0.94 -2.61
CA ARG A 67 -12.96 -0.08 -1.53
C ARG A 67 -14.28 0.57 -1.97
N ALA A 68 -15.14 0.87 -0.99
CA ALA A 68 -16.38 1.59 -1.25
C ALA A 68 -16.09 2.92 -1.97
N ASN A 69 -16.95 3.27 -2.92
CA ASN A 69 -16.82 4.50 -3.70
C ASN A 69 -16.85 5.72 -2.76
N GLU A 70 -16.07 6.75 -3.08
CA GLU A 70 -16.10 8.04 -2.38
C GLU A 70 -17.49 8.67 -2.38
N LYS A 71 -18.30 8.40 -3.42
CA LYS A 71 -19.67 8.92 -3.58
C LYS A 71 -20.74 8.19 -2.76
N THR A 72 -20.36 7.23 -1.92
CA THR A 72 -21.32 6.68 -0.94
C THR A 72 -21.73 7.77 0.05
N LEU A 73 -22.97 7.70 0.54
CA LEU A 73 -23.50 8.69 1.48
C LEU A 73 -22.56 8.89 2.69
N LEU A 74 -22.11 7.78 3.28
CA LEU A 74 -21.17 7.81 4.41
C LEU A 74 -19.86 8.54 4.06
N ASN A 75 -19.24 8.22 2.92
CA ASN A 75 -17.97 8.84 2.54
C ASN A 75 -18.12 10.33 2.21
N GLN A 76 -19.25 10.75 1.63
CA GLN A 76 -19.55 12.16 1.41
C GLN A 76 -19.74 12.92 2.74
N LEU A 77 -20.44 12.34 3.70
CA LEU A 77 -20.60 12.93 5.04
C LEU A 77 -19.25 13.06 5.76
N LEU A 78 -18.42 12.01 5.73
CA LEU A 78 -17.08 12.02 6.30
C LEU A 78 -16.18 13.06 5.62
N LYS A 79 -16.31 13.22 4.29
CA LYS A 79 -15.57 14.25 3.53
C LYS A 79 -15.98 15.65 3.96
N GLY A 80 -17.27 15.95 4.02
CA GLY A 80 -17.78 17.25 4.48
C GLY A 80 -17.31 17.58 5.89
N TYR A 81 -17.42 16.61 6.81
CA TYR A 81 -16.93 16.76 8.18
C TYR A 81 -15.41 17.06 8.23
N ARG A 82 -14.60 16.37 7.42
CA ARG A 82 -13.16 16.62 7.34
C ARG A 82 -12.86 18.04 6.85
N GLU A 83 -13.60 18.51 5.86
CA GLU A 83 -13.44 19.86 5.30
C GLU A 83 -13.79 20.93 6.34
N ASP A 84 -14.86 20.74 7.11
CA ASP A 84 -15.25 21.67 8.16
C ASP A 84 -14.21 21.74 9.29
N ILE A 85 -13.66 20.60 9.72
CA ILE A 85 -12.54 20.58 10.70
C ILE A 85 -11.34 21.38 10.18
N LEU A 86 -10.97 21.18 8.92
CA LEU A 86 -9.80 21.86 8.33
C LEU A 86 -10.03 23.37 8.25
N LYS A 87 -11.24 23.81 7.89
CA LYS A 87 -11.62 25.23 7.92
C LYS A 87 -11.55 25.80 9.33
N THR A 88 -12.17 25.15 10.31
CA THR A 88 -12.14 25.60 11.71
C THR A 88 -10.70 25.69 12.24
N ARG A 89 -9.84 24.71 11.95
CA ARG A 89 -8.43 24.73 12.35
C ARG A 89 -7.63 25.85 11.67
N ALA A 90 -7.87 26.10 10.38
CA ALA A 90 -7.22 27.19 9.66
C ALA A 90 -7.61 28.57 10.22
N THR A 91 -8.89 28.75 10.58
CA THR A 91 -9.39 29.99 11.19
C THR A 91 -8.93 30.16 12.66
N GLN A 92 -8.60 29.07 13.35
CA GLN A 92 -8.14 29.08 14.74
C GLN A 92 -6.63 29.30 14.93
N VAL A 93 -5.82 29.39 13.87
CA VAL A 93 -4.41 29.85 13.98
C VAL A 93 -4.42 31.38 14.05
N PRO A 94 -4.30 32.01 15.23
CA PRO A 94 -4.38 33.46 15.36
C PRO A 94 -3.00 34.07 15.13
N GLU A 95 -3.02 35.33 14.72
CA GLU A 95 -1.94 36.30 14.45
C GLU A 95 -0.90 36.53 15.59
N GLY A 96 -0.75 35.61 16.55
CA GLY A 96 0.08 35.78 17.75
C GLY A 96 1.59 35.59 17.58
N ALA A 97 2.09 35.21 16.38
CA ALA A 97 3.53 35.02 16.14
C ALA A 97 4.22 36.22 15.47
N ALA A 98 3.46 37.24 15.01
CA ALA A 98 4.03 38.35 14.24
C ALA A 98 4.28 39.63 15.07
N ALA A 99 3.86 39.69 16.34
CA ALA A 99 3.87 40.92 17.14
C ALA A 99 5.07 41.13 18.09
N SER A 100 6.22 40.45 17.89
CA SER A 100 7.40 40.59 18.78
C SER A 100 8.73 40.91 18.08
N LEU A 101 8.72 41.69 16.99
CA LEU A 101 9.95 42.15 16.33
C LEU A 101 10.13 43.67 16.19
N HIS A 102 9.40 44.49 16.94
CA HIS A 102 9.64 45.95 17.00
C HIS A 102 9.76 46.46 18.44
N SER A 103 10.94 46.31 19.04
CA SER A 103 11.51 47.35 19.90
C SER A 103 13.00 47.09 20.10
N GLY A 104 13.85 47.98 19.57
CA GLY A 104 15.30 47.88 19.74
C GLY A 104 16.10 48.74 18.76
N THR A 105 15.85 50.06 18.73
CA THR A 105 16.77 51.05 18.13
C THR A 105 17.11 52.11 19.18
N ALA A 106 18.37 52.56 19.18
CA ALA A 106 19.04 53.53 20.06
C ALA A 106 19.45 52.94 21.44
N VAL A 107 20.73 52.85 21.80
CA VAL A 107 21.83 53.83 21.74
C VAL A 107 23.15 53.17 21.33
#